data_AF-A0A259LI43-F1
#
_entry.id   AF-A0A259LI43-F1
#
_cell.length_a   1.000
_cell.length_b   1.000
_cell.length_c   1.000
_cell.angle_alpha   90.00
_cell.angle_beta   90.00
_cell.angle_gamma   90.00
#
_symmetry.space_group_name_H-M   'P 1'
#
loop_
_entity.id
_entity.type
_entity.pdbx_description
1 polymer ?
#
loop_
_entity_poly.entity_id
_entity_poly.type
_entity_poly.pdbx_seq_one_letter_code
_entity_poly.pdbx_strand_id
1 'polypeptide(L)'
;MDDILTVRDIAARLKLAERTVNAMLSERELPGFKVRGQWRVRRADFESWLERVATGEDAQAATADITTAAPAGDAPLSAPDHVSDAAPRETHEAAPEGGRVKPLTERVSQQELHRRFTDALGRAVRSHSPLERKPLEIDLASPLPGRVRVYLFNATRPPGGRPLGEHKVQLIVPGQGRGVRGTFDHSDGRIVLLAGYAAEEDVFILWDGGLYNDFAWSRNVQVKAETIIEASAGKLAVQERRLRPTDGPAVTETLLAAPPSRLADAIVRRIELTRERLAEGAR
;
A
#
# COMPACT_ATOMS: atom_id res chain seq x y z
N MET A 1 -19.94 -27.87 18.38
CA MET A 1 -20.32 -26.88 17.34
C MET A 1 -19.16 -25.92 17.28
N ASP A 2 -18.28 -26.12 16.29
CA ASP A 2 -16.86 -25.82 16.40
C ASP A 2 -16.52 -24.34 16.39
N ASP A 3 -15.86 -23.93 17.47
CA ASP A 3 -15.59 -22.55 17.83
C ASP A 3 -14.27 -22.11 17.18
N ILE A 4 -14.38 -21.60 15.95
CA ILE A 4 -13.22 -21.15 15.16
C ILE A 4 -12.78 -19.76 15.63
N LEU A 5 -11.49 -19.61 15.93
CA LEU A 5 -10.86 -18.34 16.32
C LEU A 5 -10.34 -17.57 15.11
N THR A 6 -10.53 -16.26 15.14
CA THR A 6 -9.87 -15.32 14.22
C THR A 6 -8.49 -14.90 14.74
N VAL A 7 -7.70 -14.26 13.88
CA VAL A 7 -6.43 -13.63 14.29
C VAL A 7 -6.64 -12.64 15.44
N ARG A 8 -7.71 -11.85 15.39
CA ARG A 8 -8.07 -10.88 16.43
C ARG A 8 -8.37 -11.56 17.76
N ASP A 9 -9.09 -12.67 17.72
CA ASP A 9 -9.43 -13.48 18.89
C ASP A 9 -8.20 -14.04 19.60
N ILE A 10 -7.22 -14.51 18.82
CA ILE A 10 -5.96 -15.05 19.32
C ILE A 10 -5.06 -13.93 19.85
N ALA A 11 -4.97 -12.82 19.12
CA ALA A 11 -4.20 -11.64 19.51
C ALA A 11 -4.66 -11.10 20.87
N ALA A 12 -5.98 -11.01 21.07
CA ALA A 12 -6.56 -10.60 22.35
C ALA A 12 -6.23 -11.57 23.49
N ARG A 13 -6.31 -12.89 23.25
CA ARG A 13 -6.03 -13.92 24.27
C ARG A 13 -4.56 -13.96 24.67
N LEU A 14 -3.64 -13.88 23.70
CA LEU A 14 -2.20 -13.90 23.95
C LEU A 14 -1.62 -12.54 24.34
N LYS A 15 -2.43 -11.47 24.31
CA LYS A 15 -1.97 -10.08 24.47
C LYS A 15 -0.85 -9.72 23.48
N LEU A 16 -0.96 -10.22 22.26
CA LEU A 16 -0.04 -9.95 21.16
C LEU A 16 -0.68 -9.02 20.12
N ALA A 17 0.14 -8.40 19.28
CA ALA A 17 -0.37 -7.70 18.10
C ALA A 17 -0.88 -8.71 17.06
N GLU A 18 -1.99 -8.41 16.36
CA GLU A 18 -2.54 -9.26 15.29
C GLU A 18 -1.52 -9.59 14.19
N ARG A 19 -0.57 -8.68 13.94
CA ARG A 19 0.53 -8.92 13.00
C ARG A 19 1.45 -10.06 13.47
N THR A 20 1.78 -10.10 14.76
CA THR A 20 2.62 -11.15 15.34
C THR A 20 1.91 -12.50 15.20
N VAL A 21 0.60 -12.55 15.48
CA VAL A 21 -0.20 -13.76 15.28
C VAL A 21 -0.24 -14.19 13.81
N ASN A 22 -0.39 -13.26 12.86
CA ASN A 22 -0.30 -13.58 11.43
C ASN A 22 1.07 -14.10 11.01
N ALA A 23 2.16 -13.58 11.60
CA ALA A 23 3.52 -14.04 11.36
C ALA A 23 3.70 -15.46 11.90
N MET A 24 3.32 -15.71 13.17
CA MET A 24 3.37 -17.04 13.79
C MET A 24 2.59 -18.08 12.97
N LEU A 25 1.41 -17.72 12.46
CA LEU A 25 0.62 -18.58 11.56
C LEU A 25 1.31 -18.85 10.21
N SER A 26 2.02 -17.85 9.66
CA SER A 26 2.73 -17.97 8.39
C SER A 26 4.04 -18.75 8.52
N GLU A 27 4.69 -18.64 9.68
CA GLU A 27 5.94 -19.30 10.05
C GLU A 27 5.72 -20.69 10.66
N ARG A 28 4.46 -21.14 10.76
CA ARG A 28 4.05 -22.43 11.34
C ARG A 28 4.43 -22.58 12.82
N GLU A 29 4.51 -21.47 13.54
CA GLU A 29 4.67 -21.43 14.99
C GLU A 29 3.34 -21.50 15.72
N LEU A 30 2.22 -21.31 15.02
CA LEU A 30 0.87 -21.41 15.56
C LEU A 30 -0.02 -22.20 14.58
N PRO A 31 -0.84 -23.16 15.03
CA PRO A 31 -1.67 -23.98 14.13
C PRO A 31 -2.80 -23.16 13.51
N GLY A 32 -3.02 -23.30 12.21
CA GLY A 32 -4.12 -22.63 11.53
C GLY A 32 -4.22 -22.95 10.05
N PHE A 33 -5.36 -22.59 9.45
CA PHE A 33 -5.66 -22.80 8.05
C PHE A 33 -6.26 -21.54 7.42
N LYS A 34 -6.14 -21.41 6.09
CA LYS A 34 -6.69 -20.26 5.36
C LYS A 34 -8.04 -20.58 4.72
N VAL A 35 -9.02 -19.73 4.95
CA VAL A 35 -10.31 -19.72 4.26
C VAL A 35 -10.47 -18.38 3.54
N ARG A 36 -10.57 -18.39 2.21
CA ARG A 36 -10.66 -17.18 1.36
C ARG A 36 -9.59 -16.12 1.67
N GLY A 37 -8.37 -16.57 1.98
CA GLY A 37 -7.22 -15.71 2.26
C GLY A 37 -7.16 -15.15 3.69
N GLN A 38 -8.07 -15.55 4.58
CA GLN A 38 -8.03 -15.20 5.99
C GLN A 38 -7.65 -16.42 6.84
N TRP A 39 -6.85 -16.21 7.88
CA TRP A 39 -6.51 -17.28 8.81
C TRP A 39 -7.66 -17.62 9.74
N ARG A 40 -7.79 -18.91 10.03
CA ARG A 40 -8.71 -19.53 10.97
C ARG A 40 -7.98 -20.58 11.78
N VAL A 41 -8.33 -20.68 13.06
CA VAL A 41 -7.75 -21.65 13.98
C VAL A 41 -8.89 -22.31 14.73
N ARG A 42 -8.90 -23.64 14.83
CA ARG A 42 -9.87 -24.31 15.71
C ARG A 42 -9.48 -24.00 17.15
N ARG A 43 -10.44 -23.63 18.00
CA ARG A 43 -10.17 -23.39 19.43
C ARG A 43 -9.43 -24.57 20.08
N ALA A 44 -9.85 -25.82 19.81
CA ALA A 44 -9.19 -27.00 20.36
C ALA A 44 -7.70 -27.09 20.00
N ASP A 45 -7.34 -26.80 18.74
CA ASP A 45 -5.95 -26.79 18.27
C ASP A 45 -5.14 -25.67 18.96
N PHE A 46 -5.75 -24.50 19.15
CA PHE A 46 -5.12 -23.38 19.85
C PHE A 46 -4.84 -23.66 21.32
N GLU A 47 -5.82 -24.22 22.04
CA GLU A 47 -5.65 -24.57 23.47
C GLU A 47 -4.60 -25.68 23.64
N SER A 48 -4.64 -26.70 22.77
CA SER A 48 -3.65 -27.80 22.79
C SER A 48 -2.24 -27.32 22.50
N TRP A 49 -2.10 -26.37 21.55
CA TRP A 49 -0.82 -25.72 21.26
C TRP A 49 -0.33 -24.89 22.45
N LEU A 50 -1.22 -24.14 23.10
CA LEU A 50 -0.87 -23.28 24.23
C LEU A 50 -0.33 -24.08 25.42
N GLU A 51 -0.95 -25.22 25.73
CA GLU A 51 -0.50 -26.13 26.80
C GLU A 51 0.90 -26.68 26.54
N ARG A 52 1.17 -27.12 25.30
CA ARG A 52 2.47 -27.67 24.89
C ARG A 52 3.58 -26.63 24.94
N VAL A 53 3.35 -25.44 24.40
CA VAL A 53 4.32 -24.33 24.47
C VAL A 53 4.55 -23.90 25.92
N ALA A 54 3.51 -23.91 26.76
CA ALA A 54 3.65 -23.62 28.19
C ALA A 54 4.51 -24.65 28.95
N THR A 55 4.54 -25.91 28.49
CA THR A 55 5.41 -26.97 29.04
C THR A 55 6.87 -26.88 28.55
N GLY A 56 7.20 -25.87 27.74
CA GLY A 56 8.56 -25.63 27.23
C GLY A 56 8.85 -26.31 25.89
N GLU A 57 7.83 -26.83 25.22
CA GLU A 57 7.99 -27.40 23.88
C GLU A 57 8.19 -26.31 22.83
N ASP A 58 8.98 -26.62 21.80
CA ASP A 58 9.19 -25.74 20.64
C ASP A 58 7.86 -25.49 19.89
N ALA A 59 7.59 -24.23 19.55
CA ALA A 59 6.31 -23.81 19.00
C ALA A 59 6.05 -24.37 17.58
N GLN A 60 7.11 -24.57 16.79
CA GLN A 60 6.99 -25.22 15.48
C GLN A 60 6.76 -26.73 15.63
N ALA A 61 7.43 -27.39 16.57
CA ALA A 61 7.21 -28.81 16.85
C ALA A 61 5.77 -29.08 17.32
N ALA A 62 5.28 -28.27 18.28
CA ALA A 62 3.91 -28.35 18.78
C ALA A 62 2.87 -28.14 17.66
N THR A 63 3.14 -27.20 16.75
CA THR A 63 2.26 -26.91 15.60
C THR A 63 2.27 -28.05 14.58
N ALA A 64 3.43 -28.64 14.29
CA ALA A 64 3.56 -29.73 13.32
C ALA A 64 2.75 -30.96 13.74
N ASP A 65 2.80 -31.33 15.00
CA ASP A 65 2.07 -32.46 15.55
C ASP A 65 0.55 -32.24 15.58
N ILE A 66 0.10 -31.05 15.97
CA ILE A 66 -1.32 -30.69 15.96
C ILE A 66 -1.88 -30.65 14.53
N THR A 67 -1.08 -30.19 13.57
CA THR A 67 -1.47 -30.14 12.15
C THR A 67 -1.45 -31.52 11.49
N THR A 68 -0.61 -32.44 11.96
CA THR A 68 -0.50 -33.82 11.46
C THR A 68 -1.57 -34.74 12.05
N ALA A 69 -2.10 -34.42 13.24
CA ALA A 69 -3.21 -35.13 13.88
C ALA A 69 -4.59 -34.85 13.25
N ALA A 70 -4.68 -34.02 12.20
CA ALA A 70 -5.93 -33.81 11.48
C ALA A 70 -6.31 -35.09 10.69
N PRO A 71 -7.50 -35.68 10.91
CA PRO A 71 -7.85 -36.92 10.23
C PRO A 71 -8.02 -36.67 8.72
N ALA A 72 -7.44 -37.57 7.92
CA ALA A 72 -7.79 -37.72 6.52
C ALA A 72 -9.29 -38.07 6.43
N GLY A 73 -10.09 -37.19 5.82
CA GLY A 73 -11.53 -37.34 5.73
C GLY A 73 -12.16 -36.45 4.67
N ASP A 74 -12.24 -37.02 3.48
CA ASP A 74 -13.15 -36.77 2.37
C ASP A 74 -13.03 -35.56 1.42
N ALA A 75 -13.05 -35.96 0.14
CA ALA A 75 -13.11 -35.21 -1.09
C ALA A 75 -14.53 -34.60 -1.31
N PRO A 76 -14.77 -33.83 -2.39
CA PRO A 76 -15.75 -32.76 -2.42
C PRO A 76 -17.18 -33.27 -2.55
N LEU A 77 -18.09 -32.73 -1.74
CA LEU A 77 -19.52 -32.87 -1.93
C LEU A 77 -20.11 -31.58 -2.51
N SER A 78 -20.84 -31.79 -3.60
CA SER A 78 -21.55 -30.87 -4.47
C SER A 78 -22.46 -29.87 -3.76
N ALA A 79 -22.74 -28.77 -4.45
CA ALA A 79 -23.84 -27.85 -4.16
C ALA A 79 -25.19 -28.61 -4.05
N PRO A 80 -26.15 -28.05 -3.29
CA PRO A 80 -27.27 -27.41 -3.97
C PRO A 80 -27.81 -26.13 -3.30
N ASP A 81 -28.88 -25.65 -3.92
CA ASP A 81 -29.48 -24.33 -3.96
C ASP A 81 -30.04 -23.68 -2.67
N HIS A 82 -30.13 -22.34 -2.77
CA HIS A 82 -31.08 -21.38 -2.20
C HIS A 82 -31.96 -21.78 -1.00
N VAL A 83 -31.91 -20.99 0.09
CA VAL A 83 -33.12 -20.37 0.68
C VAL A 83 -32.77 -19.01 1.33
N SER A 84 -33.65 -18.04 1.08
CA SER A 84 -33.77 -16.71 1.69
C SER A 84 -34.33 -16.80 3.12
N ASP A 85 -33.81 -16.04 4.09
CA ASP A 85 -34.70 -15.31 5.00
C ASP A 85 -34.01 -14.14 5.75
N ALA A 86 -34.84 -13.18 6.12
CA ALA A 86 -34.54 -11.85 6.65
C ALA A 86 -34.16 -11.81 8.14
N ALA A 87 -33.30 -10.84 8.47
CA ALA A 87 -33.31 -9.88 9.61
C ALA A 87 -33.65 -10.37 11.05
N PRO A 88 -33.03 -9.81 12.13
CA PRO A 88 -32.93 -8.36 12.30
C PRO A 88 -31.63 -7.80 12.92
N ARG A 89 -31.53 -6.48 12.75
CA ARG A 89 -30.58 -5.56 13.36
C ARG A 89 -30.70 -5.60 14.88
N GLU A 90 -29.57 -5.75 15.57
CA GLU A 90 -29.41 -5.34 16.96
C GLU A 90 -28.45 -4.15 17.02
N THR A 91 -29.01 -3.02 17.43
CA THR A 91 -28.31 -1.87 17.98
C THR A 91 -27.69 -2.26 19.30
N HIS A 92 -26.37 -2.14 19.43
CA HIS A 92 -25.72 -2.11 20.74
C HIS A 92 -24.80 -0.90 20.86
N GLU A 93 -25.03 -0.22 21.98
CA GLU A 93 -24.53 1.07 22.42
C GLU A 93 -23.00 1.16 22.54
N ALA A 94 -22.55 2.41 22.50
CA ALA A 94 -21.18 2.83 22.69
C ALA A 94 -20.61 2.43 24.07
N ALA A 95 -19.40 1.89 24.07
CA ALA A 95 -18.49 1.80 25.23
C ALA A 95 -17.03 1.75 24.73
N PRO A 96 -16.05 2.04 25.60
CA PRO A 96 -15.25 3.25 25.62
C PRO A 96 -13.98 3.18 24.75
N GLU A 97 -13.40 4.35 24.49
CA GLU A 97 -12.16 4.57 23.74
C GLU A 97 -10.97 3.77 24.30
N GLY A 98 -10.80 2.54 23.79
CA GLY A 98 -9.56 1.78 23.92
C GLY A 98 -8.52 2.36 22.95
N GLY A 99 -7.49 2.99 23.52
CA GLY A 99 -6.43 3.70 22.81
C GLY A 99 -5.96 3.00 21.53
N ARG A 100 -6.33 3.57 20.39
CA ARG A 100 -5.78 3.24 19.08
C ARG A 100 -4.27 3.40 19.16
N VAL A 101 -3.53 2.29 19.08
CA VAL A 101 -2.13 2.35 18.67
C VAL A 101 -2.13 3.01 17.29
N LYS A 102 -1.63 4.25 17.22
CA LYS A 102 -1.59 5.03 15.99
C LYS A 102 -0.87 4.22 14.91
N PRO A 103 -1.35 4.22 13.64
CA PRO A 103 -0.60 3.61 12.55
C PRO A 103 0.81 4.20 12.53
N LEU A 104 1.84 3.35 12.37
CA LEU A 104 3.26 3.74 12.27
C LEU A 104 3.58 4.61 11.04
N THR A 105 2.58 4.93 10.21
CA THR A 105 2.67 5.99 9.21
C THR A 105 1.31 6.63 9.03
N GLU A 106 1.23 7.94 9.15
CA GLU A 106 0.02 8.71 8.82
C GLU A 106 -0.39 8.46 7.36
N ARG A 107 -1.67 8.12 7.15
CA ARG A 107 -2.28 8.04 5.83
C ARG A 107 -3.42 9.03 5.80
N VAL A 108 -3.46 9.84 4.74
CA VAL A 108 -4.56 10.77 4.51
C VAL A 108 -5.49 10.23 3.42
N SER A 109 -6.73 10.71 3.41
CA SER A 109 -7.72 10.32 2.40
C SER A 109 -7.27 10.74 1.00
N GLN A 110 -7.84 10.13 -0.06
CA GLN A 110 -7.51 10.52 -1.43
C GLN A 110 -7.88 11.99 -1.71
N GLN A 111 -9.01 12.45 -1.16
CA GLN A 111 -9.44 13.85 -1.25
C GLN A 111 -8.41 14.79 -0.61
N GLU A 112 -7.90 14.42 0.57
CA GLU A 112 -6.90 15.21 1.28
C GLU A 112 -5.53 15.22 0.57
N LEU A 113 -5.10 14.09 -0.02
CA LEU A 113 -3.92 14.06 -0.89
C LEU A 113 -4.03 15.10 -2.00
N HIS A 114 -5.17 15.10 -2.71
CA HIS A 114 -5.42 16.01 -3.81
C HIS A 114 -5.53 17.46 -3.35
N ARG A 115 -6.18 17.72 -2.21
CA ARG A 115 -6.26 19.05 -1.59
C ARG A 115 -4.86 19.60 -1.30
N ARG A 116 -4.02 18.83 -0.60
CA ARG A 116 -2.64 19.25 -0.29
C ARG A 116 -1.83 19.54 -1.55
N PHE A 117 -2.00 18.71 -2.58
CA PHE A 117 -1.32 18.90 -3.86
C PHE A 117 -1.77 20.18 -4.57
N THR A 118 -3.08 20.47 -4.62
CA THR A 118 -3.58 21.70 -5.23
C THR A 118 -3.21 22.94 -4.42
N ASP A 119 -3.27 22.86 -3.09
CA ASP A 119 -2.93 23.97 -2.20
C ASP A 119 -1.45 24.33 -2.30
N ALA A 120 -0.56 23.33 -2.39
CA ALA A 120 0.87 23.52 -2.60
C ALA A 120 1.20 24.23 -3.94
N LEU A 121 0.37 24.04 -4.96
CA LEU A 121 0.50 24.74 -6.25
C LEU A 121 -0.19 26.11 -6.24
N GLY A 122 -1.11 26.35 -5.30
CA GLY A 122 -1.77 27.61 -5.06
C GLY A 122 -2.34 28.24 -6.33
N ARG A 123 -1.93 29.49 -6.61
CA ARG A 123 -2.41 30.28 -7.75
C ARG A 123 -2.06 29.70 -9.13
N ALA A 124 -1.16 28.72 -9.18
CA ALA A 124 -0.83 28.07 -10.44
C ALA A 124 -1.94 27.12 -10.91
N VAL A 125 -2.85 26.68 -10.02
CA VAL A 125 -4.01 25.86 -10.38
C VAL A 125 -5.10 26.74 -11.00
N ARG A 126 -5.38 26.54 -12.30
CA ARG A 126 -6.47 27.25 -13.00
C ARG A 126 -7.80 26.54 -12.84
N SER A 127 -7.79 25.21 -12.92
CA SER A 127 -8.95 24.36 -12.65
C SER A 127 -8.50 22.94 -12.32
N HIS A 128 -9.35 22.17 -11.66
CA HIS A 128 -9.11 20.75 -11.42
C HIS A 128 -10.43 19.95 -11.42
N SER A 129 -10.35 18.65 -11.66
CA SER A 129 -11.48 17.72 -11.45
C SER A 129 -11.84 17.62 -9.95
N PRO A 130 -13.02 17.08 -9.58
CA PRO A 130 -13.35 16.85 -8.17
C PRO A 130 -12.25 16.10 -7.41
N LEU A 131 -11.94 16.51 -6.18
CA LEU A 131 -10.79 16.04 -5.41
C LEU A 131 -10.90 14.57 -4.99
N GLU A 132 -12.09 13.99 -5.04
CA GLU A 132 -12.32 12.57 -4.73
C GLU A 132 -11.97 11.66 -5.92
N ARG A 133 -11.89 12.22 -7.13
CA ARG A 133 -11.58 11.45 -8.35
C ARG A 133 -10.11 11.11 -8.42
N LYS A 134 -9.82 9.89 -8.83
CA LYS A 134 -8.47 9.40 -9.12
C LYS A 134 -8.44 8.90 -10.57
N PRO A 135 -7.48 9.33 -11.42
CA PRO A 135 -6.48 10.38 -11.16
C PRO A 135 -7.11 11.78 -11.02
N LEU A 136 -6.35 12.71 -10.43
CA LEU A 136 -6.73 14.11 -10.38
C LEU A 136 -6.29 14.79 -11.68
N GLU A 137 -7.22 15.44 -12.38
CA GLU A 137 -6.90 16.23 -13.55
C GLU A 137 -6.78 17.69 -13.18
N ILE A 138 -5.70 18.36 -13.61
CA ILE A 138 -5.43 19.76 -13.28
C ILE A 138 -4.99 20.51 -14.52
N ASP A 139 -5.53 21.71 -14.70
CA ASP A 139 -5.04 22.67 -15.67
C ASP A 139 -4.22 23.74 -14.92
N LEU A 140 -2.97 23.92 -15.34
CA LEU A 140 -1.97 24.73 -14.65
C LEU A 140 -1.59 25.97 -15.47
N ALA A 141 -1.25 27.06 -14.79
CA ALA A 141 -0.69 28.25 -15.42
C ALA A 141 0.81 28.07 -15.73
N SER A 142 1.28 28.76 -16.77
CA SER A 142 2.72 28.90 -17.03
C SER A 142 3.47 29.40 -15.77
N PRO A 143 4.66 28.88 -15.44
CA PRO A 143 5.52 28.01 -16.26
C PRO A 143 5.26 26.49 -16.15
N LEU A 144 4.21 26.07 -15.43
CA LEU A 144 3.91 24.64 -15.26
C LEU A 144 3.34 24.01 -16.54
N PRO A 145 3.43 22.66 -16.68
CA PRO A 145 2.79 21.93 -17.79
C PRO A 145 1.28 22.20 -17.79
N GLY A 146 0.79 22.89 -18.83
CA GLY A 146 -0.56 23.46 -18.85
C GLY A 146 -1.70 22.49 -18.54
N ARG A 147 -1.57 21.20 -18.85
CA ARG A 147 -2.54 20.15 -18.48
C ARG A 147 -1.83 18.92 -17.94
N VAL A 148 -2.19 18.51 -16.73
CA VAL A 148 -1.64 17.32 -16.07
C VAL A 148 -2.73 16.36 -15.60
N ARG A 149 -2.35 15.09 -15.50
CA ARG A 149 -3.13 14.00 -14.88
C ARG A 149 -2.29 13.37 -13.79
N VAL A 150 -2.67 13.59 -12.55
CA VAL A 150 -1.89 13.26 -11.35
C VAL A 150 -2.37 11.95 -10.74
N TYR A 151 -1.48 10.97 -10.71
CA TYR A 151 -1.67 9.73 -9.96
C TYR A 151 -0.95 9.86 -8.62
N LEU A 152 -1.68 10.33 -7.61
CA LEU A 152 -1.14 10.59 -6.28
C LEU A 152 -1.48 9.45 -5.30
N PHE A 153 -0.47 9.01 -4.54
CA PHE A 153 -0.57 7.90 -3.58
C PHE A 153 0.01 8.30 -2.22
N ASN A 154 -0.49 7.70 -1.14
CA ASN A 154 0.17 7.76 0.16
C ASN A 154 1.50 6.99 0.08
N ALA A 155 2.61 7.65 0.36
CA ALA A 155 3.92 7.02 0.53
C ALA A 155 4.08 6.64 2.01
N THR A 156 4.21 5.34 2.28
CA THR A 156 4.18 4.84 3.68
C THR A 156 5.37 3.96 4.00
N ARG A 157 5.67 3.83 5.30
CA ARG A 157 6.67 2.89 5.84
C ARG A 157 5.92 1.64 6.33
N PRO A 158 5.82 0.58 5.51
CA PRO A 158 5.16 -0.62 5.97
C PRO A 158 5.91 -1.17 7.18
N PRO A 159 5.24 -1.46 8.31
CA PRO A 159 5.92 -2.00 9.47
C PRO A 159 6.62 -3.33 9.08
N GLY A 160 7.79 -3.60 9.68
CA GLY A 160 8.49 -4.88 9.68
C GLY A 160 8.94 -5.49 8.34
N GLY A 161 9.50 -4.69 7.44
CA GLY A 161 10.41 -5.18 6.40
C GLY A 161 11.68 -4.34 6.38
N ARG A 162 12.87 -4.94 6.46
CA ARG A 162 14.10 -4.20 6.09
C ARG A 162 13.96 -3.78 4.61
N PRO A 163 14.33 -2.54 4.22
CA PRO A 163 15.33 -1.66 4.83
C PRO A 163 14.72 -0.63 5.78
N LEU A 164 15.39 -0.39 6.91
CA LEU A 164 15.16 0.79 7.74
C LEU A 164 15.41 2.03 6.86
N GLY A 165 14.36 2.81 6.59
CA GLY A 165 14.49 4.08 5.88
C GLY A 165 14.06 4.08 4.42
N GLU A 166 12.97 3.42 4.04
CA GLU A 166 12.32 3.68 2.74
C GLU A 166 10.83 3.93 2.90
N HIS A 167 10.28 4.83 2.08
CA HIS A 167 8.85 4.97 1.88
C HIS A 167 8.43 4.29 0.57
N LYS A 168 7.25 3.68 0.58
CA LYS A 168 6.71 2.92 -0.56
C LYS A 168 5.31 3.37 -0.93
N VAL A 169 5.05 3.43 -2.23
CA VAL A 169 3.71 3.53 -2.82
C VAL A 169 3.38 2.25 -3.57
N GLN A 170 2.09 1.93 -3.63
CA GLN A 170 1.58 0.78 -4.38
C GLN A 170 0.76 1.28 -5.56
N LEU A 171 1.25 1.04 -6.77
CA LEU A 171 0.60 1.46 -8.00
C LEU A 171 -0.61 0.57 -8.27
N ILE A 172 -1.77 1.21 -8.27
CA ILE A 172 -3.05 0.64 -8.68
C ILE A 172 -3.77 1.77 -9.42
N VAL A 173 -4.10 1.54 -10.69
CA VAL A 173 -4.85 2.51 -11.51
C VAL A 173 -6.34 2.21 -11.48
N PRO A 174 -7.21 3.21 -11.70
CA PRO A 174 -8.66 3.00 -11.75
C PRO A 174 -9.03 1.91 -12.76
N GLY A 175 -9.97 1.03 -12.37
CA GLY A 175 -10.39 -0.09 -13.20
C GLY A 175 -9.44 -1.30 -13.22
N GLN A 176 -8.25 -1.23 -12.60
CA GLN A 176 -7.32 -2.35 -12.57
C GLN A 176 -7.73 -3.41 -11.54
N GLY A 177 -8.14 -4.58 -12.03
CA GLY A 177 -8.40 -5.77 -11.22
C GLY A 177 -7.11 -6.48 -10.77
N ARG A 178 -7.24 -7.39 -9.79
CA ARG A 178 -6.14 -8.29 -9.41
C ARG A 178 -5.76 -9.19 -10.58
N GLY A 179 -4.45 -9.39 -10.81
CA GLY A 179 -3.94 -10.18 -11.94
C GLY A 179 -3.97 -9.45 -13.29
N VAL A 180 -4.64 -8.29 -13.37
CA VAL A 180 -4.68 -7.46 -14.57
C VAL A 180 -3.50 -6.50 -14.57
N ARG A 181 -2.86 -6.36 -15.73
CA ARG A 181 -1.77 -5.39 -15.92
C ARG A 181 -2.32 -3.97 -16.03
N GLY A 182 -1.58 -3.01 -15.52
CA GLY A 182 -1.96 -1.60 -15.47
C GLY A 182 -1.01 -0.74 -16.27
N THR A 183 -1.56 0.31 -16.88
CA THR A 183 -0.80 1.37 -17.55
C THR A 183 -1.48 2.70 -17.18
N PHE A 184 -0.71 3.78 -17.13
CA PHE A 184 -1.28 5.11 -16.90
C PHE A 184 -2.04 5.61 -18.13
N ASP A 185 -3.05 6.45 -17.91
CA ASP A 185 -3.81 7.02 -19.00
C ASP A 185 -3.12 8.28 -19.56
N HIS A 186 -2.59 8.16 -20.78
CA HIS A 186 -1.89 9.22 -21.51
C HIS A 186 -2.78 9.98 -22.52
N SER A 187 -4.10 9.77 -22.48
CA SER A 187 -5.07 10.44 -23.36
C SER A 187 -5.24 11.95 -23.07
N ASP A 188 -6.05 12.62 -23.89
CA ASP A 188 -6.51 14.02 -23.71
C ASP A 188 -5.42 15.09 -23.68
N GLY A 189 -4.22 14.75 -24.17
CA GLY A 189 -3.07 15.65 -24.19
C GLY A 189 -2.60 16.05 -22.78
N ARG A 190 -2.95 15.27 -21.76
CA ARG A 190 -2.52 15.51 -20.37
C ARG A 190 -1.18 14.84 -20.10
N ILE A 191 -0.27 15.57 -19.47
CA ILE A 191 0.99 15.00 -19.01
C ILE A 191 0.72 14.20 -17.72
N VAL A 192 1.11 12.92 -17.71
CA VAL A 192 1.01 12.07 -16.53
C VAL A 192 2.06 12.45 -15.50
N LEU A 193 1.62 12.75 -14.28
CA LEU A 193 2.48 12.92 -13.11
C LEU A 193 2.24 11.77 -12.13
N LEU A 194 3.28 10.95 -11.91
CA LEU A 194 3.28 9.92 -10.88
C LEU A 194 3.85 10.50 -9.58
N ALA A 195 3.01 10.58 -8.56
CA ALA A 195 3.36 11.26 -7.32
C ALA A 195 3.03 10.41 -6.07
N GLY A 196 3.84 10.61 -5.03
CA GLY A 196 3.64 10.09 -3.69
C GLY A 196 3.64 11.24 -2.69
N TYR A 197 3.02 11.01 -1.55
CA TYR A 197 3.03 11.97 -0.45
C TYR A 197 3.33 11.25 0.87
N ALA A 198 4.41 11.65 1.53
CA ALA A 198 4.79 11.20 2.86
C ALA A 198 4.19 12.20 3.86
N ALA A 199 3.11 11.79 4.53
CA ALA A 199 2.27 12.71 5.30
C ALA A 199 2.93 13.20 6.59
N GLU A 200 3.78 12.38 7.21
CA GLU A 200 4.46 12.74 8.46
C GLU A 200 5.56 13.78 8.25
N GLU A 201 6.28 13.67 7.13
CA GLU A 201 7.35 14.59 6.76
C GLU A 201 6.87 15.79 5.92
N ASP A 202 5.61 15.79 5.50
CA ASP A 202 5.02 16.76 4.58
C ASP A 202 5.86 16.91 3.30
N VAL A 203 6.07 15.80 2.60
CA VAL A 203 6.92 15.74 1.39
C VAL A 203 6.19 15.09 0.23
N PHE A 204 6.21 15.74 -0.92
CA PHE A 204 5.83 15.16 -2.20
C PHE A 204 7.03 14.47 -2.87
N ILE A 205 6.77 13.35 -3.53
CA ILE A 205 7.76 12.56 -4.26
C ILE A 205 7.27 12.38 -5.70
N LEU A 206 8.10 12.71 -6.69
CA LEU A 206 7.78 12.61 -8.11
C LEU A 206 8.68 11.58 -8.79
N TRP A 207 8.09 10.49 -9.26
CA TRP A 207 8.75 9.47 -10.08
C TRP A 207 8.54 9.75 -11.57
N ASP A 208 9.31 9.10 -12.44
CA ASP A 208 9.08 9.20 -13.89
C ASP A 208 7.96 8.22 -14.28
N GLY A 209 6.73 8.71 -14.43
CA GLY A 209 5.58 7.90 -14.81
C GLY A 209 5.78 7.12 -16.12
N GLY A 210 6.58 7.64 -17.06
CA GLY A 210 6.85 7.00 -18.35
C GLY A 210 7.73 5.75 -18.27
N LEU A 211 8.36 5.49 -17.12
CA LEU A 211 9.15 4.28 -16.86
C LEU A 211 8.31 3.11 -16.31
N TYR A 212 7.02 3.32 -16.09
CA TYR A 212 6.09 2.32 -15.54
C TYR A 212 4.96 2.03 -16.53
N ASN A 213 5.25 1.15 -17.48
CA ASN A 213 4.25 0.59 -18.39
C ASN A 213 3.98 -0.86 -18.01
N ASP A 214 2.78 -1.35 -18.30
CA ASP A 214 2.41 -2.75 -18.12
C ASP A 214 2.83 -3.27 -16.74
N PHE A 215 2.34 -2.68 -15.65
CA PHE A 215 2.72 -3.11 -14.30
C PHE A 215 1.69 -4.04 -13.66
N ALA A 216 2.17 -4.98 -12.85
CA ALA A 216 1.30 -5.83 -12.04
C ALA A 216 0.46 -5.00 -11.05
N TRP A 217 -0.71 -5.51 -10.71
CA TRP A 217 -1.54 -4.96 -9.64
C TRP A 217 -0.74 -4.80 -8.34
N SER A 218 -0.84 -3.64 -7.70
CA SER A 218 -0.11 -3.29 -6.46
C SER A 218 1.42 -3.33 -6.60
N ARG A 219 1.94 -2.87 -7.73
CA ARG A 219 3.40 -2.72 -7.94
C ARG A 219 3.99 -1.73 -6.92
N ASN A 220 5.04 -2.15 -6.22
CA ASN A 220 5.76 -1.29 -5.28
C ASN A 220 6.70 -0.33 -6.03
N VAL A 221 6.66 0.94 -5.61
CA VAL A 221 7.63 1.97 -6.00
C VAL A 221 8.12 2.63 -4.72
N GLN A 222 9.41 2.97 -4.64
CA GLN A 222 10.02 3.38 -3.38
C GLN A 222 10.94 4.58 -3.52
N VAL A 223 11.16 5.24 -2.39
CA VAL A 223 12.06 6.37 -2.19
C VAL A 223 12.79 6.16 -0.86
N LYS A 224 14.05 6.57 -0.81
CA LYS A 224 14.87 6.46 0.40
C LYS A 224 14.49 7.55 1.41
N ALA A 225 14.65 7.23 2.68
CA ALA A 225 14.40 8.16 3.78
C ALA A 225 15.36 9.34 3.72
N GLU A 226 16.62 9.15 3.32
CA GLU A 226 17.56 10.27 3.19
C GLU A 226 17.04 11.35 2.23
N THR A 227 16.42 10.93 1.12
CA THR A 227 15.82 11.85 0.13
C THR A 227 14.61 12.59 0.69
N ILE A 228 13.79 11.91 1.51
CA ILE A 228 12.65 12.55 2.19
C ILE A 228 13.14 13.53 3.27
N ILE A 229 14.13 13.14 4.07
CA ILE A 229 14.73 13.99 5.11
C ILE A 229 15.35 15.25 4.49
N GLU A 230 16.04 15.10 3.35
CA GLU A 230 16.60 16.23 2.63
C GLU A 230 15.50 17.19 2.13
N ALA A 231 14.40 16.65 1.58
CA ALA A 231 13.27 17.44 1.13
C ALA A 231 12.54 18.14 2.30
N SER A 232 12.34 17.45 3.43
CA SER A 232 11.72 18.05 4.63
C SER A 232 12.55 19.19 5.21
N ALA A 233 13.85 19.22 4.92
CA ALA A 233 14.73 20.35 5.24
C ALA A 233 14.60 21.55 4.26
N GLY A 234 13.56 21.59 3.42
CA GLY A 234 13.28 22.69 2.50
C GLY A 234 13.91 22.57 1.12
N LYS A 235 14.58 21.44 0.80
CA LYS A 235 15.33 21.27 -0.45
C LYS A 235 14.50 20.57 -1.53
N LEU A 236 14.91 20.76 -2.79
CA LEU A 236 14.51 19.88 -3.88
C LEU A 236 15.51 18.74 -3.93
N ALA A 237 15.18 17.62 -3.28
CA ALA A 237 16.04 16.45 -3.18
C ALA A 237 15.93 15.58 -4.44
N VAL A 238 17.02 14.91 -4.79
CA VAL A 238 17.13 14.08 -5.99
C VAL A 238 17.64 12.70 -5.61
N GLN A 239 17.06 11.64 -6.19
CA GLN A 239 17.55 10.28 -5.99
C GLN A 239 17.57 9.51 -7.31
N GLU A 240 18.68 8.84 -7.59
CA GLU A 240 18.77 7.88 -8.69
C GLU A 240 18.43 6.46 -8.23
N ARG A 241 17.78 5.71 -9.10
CA ARG A 241 17.39 4.32 -8.90
C ARG A 241 17.64 3.52 -10.17
N ARG A 242 18.17 2.31 -10.05
CA ARG A 242 18.25 1.37 -11.17
C ARG A 242 16.97 0.55 -11.25
N LEU A 243 16.23 0.73 -12.34
CA LEU A 243 15.09 -0.09 -12.70
C LEU A 243 15.54 -1.21 -13.65
N ARG A 244 14.96 -2.39 -13.48
CA ARG A 244 15.13 -3.53 -14.38
C ARG A 244 13.74 -3.90 -14.91
N PRO A 245 13.31 -3.30 -16.03
CA PRO A 245 12.09 -3.71 -16.72
C PRO A 245 12.17 -5.19 -17.07
N THR A 246 11.01 -5.87 -17.13
CA THR A 246 10.95 -7.26 -17.60
C THR A 246 11.40 -7.36 -19.06
N ASP A 247 11.02 -6.37 -19.86
CA ASP A 247 11.33 -6.27 -21.27
C ASP A 247 12.18 -5.03 -21.53
N GLY A 248 13.51 -5.18 -21.47
CA GLY A 248 14.45 -4.13 -21.85
C GLY A 248 15.71 -4.03 -20.98
N PRO A 249 16.63 -3.12 -21.36
CA PRO A 249 17.85 -2.89 -20.59
C PRO A 249 17.54 -2.24 -19.24
N ALA A 250 18.49 -2.34 -18.30
CA ALA A 250 18.38 -1.63 -17.04
C ALA A 250 18.40 -0.10 -17.29
N VAL A 251 17.42 0.60 -16.74
CA VAL A 251 17.25 2.05 -16.90
C VAL A 251 17.55 2.74 -15.57
N THR A 252 18.19 3.90 -15.62
CA THR A 252 18.30 4.78 -14.45
C THR A 252 17.07 5.68 -14.39
N GLU A 253 16.33 5.62 -13.29
CA GLU A 253 15.29 6.57 -12.95
C GLU A 253 15.85 7.61 -12.00
N THR A 254 15.65 8.88 -12.30
CA THR A 254 15.86 9.99 -11.37
C THR A 254 14.52 10.40 -10.80
N LEU A 255 14.30 10.26 -9.49
CA LEU A 255 13.11 10.79 -8.80
C LEU A 255 13.44 12.09 -8.06
N LEU A 256 12.41 12.87 -7.78
CA LEU A 256 12.50 14.13 -7.03
C LEU A 256 11.67 14.03 -5.76
N ALA A 257 12.12 14.65 -4.66
CA ALA A 257 11.29 14.89 -3.49
C ALA A 257 11.35 16.37 -3.10
N ALA A 258 10.22 16.93 -2.68
CA ALA A 258 10.12 18.35 -2.37
C ALA A 258 9.05 18.60 -1.29
N PRO A 259 9.26 19.62 -0.43
CA PRO A 259 8.21 20.14 0.43
C PRO A 259 7.13 20.85 -0.42
N PRO A 260 5.93 21.11 0.13
CA PRO A 260 4.85 21.81 -0.59
C PRO A 260 5.30 23.12 -1.25
N SER A 261 6.13 23.90 -0.55
CA SER A 261 6.63 25.20 -1.03
C SER A 261 7.50 25.12 -2.29
N ARG A 262 8.01 23.93 -2.64
CA ARG A 262 8.84 23.70 -3.83
C ARG A 262 8.22 22.71 -4.82
N LEU A 263 6.94 22.35 -4.65
CA LEU A 263 6.27 21.41 -5.53
C LEU A 263 6.23 21.90 -6.99
N ALA A 264 6.01 23.19 -7.20
CA ALA A 264 6.01 23.77 -8.56
C ALA A 264 7.37 23.59 -9.25
N ASP A 265 8.47 23.92 -8.56
CA ASP A 265 9.84 23.72 -9.06
C ASP A 265 10.09 22.22 -9.37
N ALA A 266 9.63 21.33 -8.48
CA ALA A 266 9.78 19.89 -8.66
C ALA A 266 9.04 19.38 -9.90
N ILE A 267 7.84 19.90 -10.19
CA ILE A 267 7.08 19.55 -11.40
C ILE A 267 7.83 20.02 -12.64
N VAL A 268 8.31 21.27 -12.67
CA VAL A 268 9.10 21.79 -13.82
C VAL A 268 10.30 20.89 -14.07
N ARG A 269 11.10 20.60 -13.03
CA ARG A 269 12.29 19.75 -13.17
C ARG A 269 11.94 18.32 -13.58
N ARG A 270 10.81 17.77 -13.10
CA ARG A 270 10.34 16.44 -13.52
C ARG A 270 10.06 16.42 -15.02
N ILE A 271 9.41 17.45 -15.56
CA ILE A 271 9.12 17.53 -17.01
C ILE A 271 10.41 17.64 -17.82
N GLU A 272 11.37 18.44 -17.37
CA GLU A 272 12.70 18.53 -18.01
C GLU A 272 13.40 17.17 -18.06
N LEU A 273 13.54 16.51 -16.91
CA LEU A 273 14.18 15.18 -16.82
C LEU A 273 13.48 14.13 -17.70
N THR A 274 12.15 14.17 -17.79
CA THR A 274 11.41 13.27 -18.67
C THR A 274 11.66 13.59 -20.15
N ARG A 275 11.77 14.86 -20.54
CA ARG A 275 12.12 15.26 -21.90
C ARG A 275 13.55 14.86 -22.27
N GLU A 276 14.51 15.11 -21.38
CA GLU A 276 15.92 14.72 -21.53
C GLU A 276 16.01 13.21 -21.81
N ARG A 277 15.38 12.39 -20.98
CA ARG A 277 15.32 10.93 -21.16
C ARG A 277 14.71 10.51 -22.50
N LEU A 278 13.59 11.13 -22.89
CA LEU A 278 12.93 10.79 -24.16
C LEU A 278 13.79 11.18 -25.38
N ALA A 279 14.57 12.26 -25.28
CA ALA A 279 15.50 12.67 -26.32
C ALA A 279 16.72 11.74 -26.41
N GLU A 280 17.22 11.23 -25.28
CA GLU A 280 18.31 10.24 -25.24
C GLU A 280 17.89 8.87 -25.78
N GLY A 281 16.68 8.41 -25.47
CA GLY A 281 16.16 7.14 -25.96
C GLY A 281 15.71 7.13 -27.44
N ALA A 282 15.66 8.30 -28.08
CA ALA A 282 15.35 8.45 -29.50
C ALA A 282 16.61 8.46 -30.39
N ARG A 283 17.81 8.43 -29.80
CA ARG A 283 19.10 8.33 -30.49
C ARG A 283 19.58 6.89 -30.50
#